data_AF-A0A523I8Y0-F1
#
_entry.id   AF-A0A523I8Y0-F1
#
_cell.length_a   1.000
_cell.length_b   1.000
_cell.length_c   1.000
_cell.angle_alpha   90.00
_cell.angle_beta   90.00
_cell.angle_gamma   90.00
#
_symmetry.space_group_name_H-M   'P 1'
#
loop_
_entity.id
_entity.type
_entity.pdbx_description
1 polymer ?
#
loop_
_entity_poly.entity_id
_entity_poly.type
_entity_poly.pdbx_seq_one_letter_code
_entity_poly.pdbx_strand_id
1 'polypeptide(L)'
;MSETKVESILLLFIVLSSTAIVTNWYLGQPEKVTSITKDGGETPVKSYAIRGHLDRMILNDETHVAFEGWAFDSRNSELVDEILCRYAGKVIYRGKTDKTRPDLVNVFGDDALMGGFRFVVPLTLFKDKEIDNSKIRFFAVSNGLASELKYPIGFK
;
A
#
# COMPACT_ATOMS: atom_id res chain seq x y z
N MET A 1 -25.67 -57.29 35.60
CA MET A 1 -25.39 -55.95 35.07
C MET A 1 -26.34 -55.76 33.90
N SER A 2 -27.57 -55.24 34.07
CA SER A 2 -27.94 -53.85 34.39
C SER A 2 -27.50 -52.88 33.27
N GLU A 3 -28.43 -52.32 32.50
CA GLU A 3 -28.89 -50.90 32.57
C GLU A 3 -27.89 -49.93 31.87
N THR A 4 -28.21 -48.97 30.98
CA THR A 4 -29.45 -48.38 30.41
C THR A 4 -29.04 -47.73 29.05
N LYS A 5 -29.65 -47.97 27.88
CA LYS A 5 -30.78 -47.29 27.18
C LYS A 5 -30.81 -45.72 27.13
N VAL A 6 -31.18 -45.19 25.94
CA VAL A 6 -31.62 -43.81 25.57
C VAL A 6 -30.53 -42.69 25.71
N GLU A 7 -30.37 -41.64 24.87
CA GLU A 7 -31.17 -40.87 23.88
C GLU A 7 -30.30 -40.45 22.64
N SER A 8 -30.78 -40.47 21.38
CA SER A 8 -31.38 -39.35 20.57
C SER A 8 -30.36 -38.28 20.07
N ILE A 9 -30.43 -37.64 18.88
CA ILE A 9 -31.38 -37.71 17.74
C ILE A 9 -30.73 -37.22 16.39
N LEU A 10 -31.37 -37.57 15.25
CA LEU A 10 -31.25 -37.17 13.82
C LEU A 10 -29.98 -36.57 13.13
N LEU A 11 -29.79 -37.13 11.92
CA LEU A 11 -29.07 -36.71 10.71
C LEU A 11 -29.04 -35.20 10.35
N LEU A 12 -27.95 -34.76 9.69
CA LEU A 12 -27.98 -34.51 8.23
C LEU A 12 -26.61 -34.72 7.56
N PHE A 13 -26.53 -35.62 6.58
CA PHE A 13 -25.38 -35.80 5.71
C PHE A 13 -25.48 -34.88 4.48
N ILE A 14 -24.39 -34.21 4.12
CA ILE A 14 -24.05 -33.97 2.70
C ILE A 14 -22.60 -34.45 2.51
N VAL A 15 -22.44 -35.36 1.56
CA VAL A 15 -21.16 -35.98 1.16
C VAL A 15 -20.92 -35.65 -0.31
N LEU A 16 -19.66 -35.85 -0.74
CA LEU A 16 -19.12 -35.77 -2.12
C LEU A 16 -18.52 -34.38 -2.44
N SER A 17 -17.29 -34.27 -2.93
CA SER A 17 -16.37 -35.31 -3.46
C SER A 17 -14.91 -35.12 -3.02
N SER A 18 -14.27 -36.23 -2.64
CA SER A 18 -12.81 -36.41 -2.77
C SER A 18 -12.48 -36.55 -4.27
N THR A 19 -11.32 -36.16 -4.81
CA THR A 19 -9.96 -36.39 -4.30
C THR A 19 -8.94 -35.34 -4.78
N ALA A 20 -8.32 -34.61 -3.85
CA ALA A 20 -6.92 -34.16 -3.93
C ALA A 20 -6.47 -33.73 -2.52
N ILE A 21 -5.60 -34.51 -1.88
CA ILE A 21 -5.18 -34.30 -0.49
C ILE A 21 -3.82 -33.58 -0.46
N VAL A 22 -3.80 -32.43 0.22
CA VAL A 22 -2.68 -31.84 0.98
C VAL A 22 -1.35 -31.55 0.24
N THR A 23 -1.07 -30.27 0.03
CA THR A 23 0.05 -29.54 0.68
C THR A 23 0.10 -28.08 0.19
N ASN A 24 -0.15 -27.10 1.07
CA ASN A 24 0.78 -26.00 1.33
C ASN A 24 0.35 -25.15 2.55
N TRP A 25 0.59 -25.64 3.76
CA TRP A 25 0.51 -24.81 4.97
C TRP A 25 1.83 -24.05 5.14
N TYR A 26 2.05 -22.97 4.40
CA TYR A 26 2.99 -21.87 4.72
C TYR A 26 2.98 -20.85 3.56
N LEU A 27 2.29 -19.72 3.76
CA LEU A 27 2.60 -18.41 3.17
C LEU A 27 1.67 -17.38 3.84
N GLY A 28 2.23 -16.24 4.24
CA GLY A 28 1.55 -15.27 5.12
C GLY A 28 0.28 -14.66 4.50
N GLN A 29 -0.66 -14.28 5.38
CA GLN A 29 -1.87 -13.54 5.03
C GLN A 29 -1.52 -12.30 4.18
N PRO A 30 -2.03 -12.16 2.93
CA PRO A 30 -1.88 -10.93 2.18
C PRO A 30 -2.86 -9.89 2.76
N GLU A 31 -2.37 -9.01 3.63
CA GLU A 31 -3.23 -7.98 4.24
C GLU A 31 -3.72 -6.99 3.16
N LYS A 32 -5.03 -7.06 2.88
CA LYS A 32 -5.56 -6.78 1.55
C LYS A 32 -6.16 -5.37 1.46
N VAL A 33 -5.33 -4.37 1.13
CA VAL A 33 -5.88 -3.13 0.54
C VAL A 33 -6.17 -3.43 -0.93
N THR A 34 -7.41 -3.80 -1.22
CA THR A 34 -7.77 -4.27 -2.57
C THR A 34 -7.80 -3.13 -3.58
N SER A 35 -8.09 -1.90 -3.15
CA SER A 35 -8.17 -0.72 -4.02
C SER A 35 -7.90 0.60 -3.26
N ILE A 36 -7.55 1.65 -4.01
CA ILE A 36 -7.59 3.05 -3.57
C ILE A 36 -8.66 3.79 -4.39
N THR A 37 -9.43 4.65 -3.75
CA THR A 37 -10.50 5.40 -4.44
C THR A 37 -9.92 6.64 -5.13
N LYS A 38 -10.01 6.66 -6.46
CA LYS A 38 -9.69 7.81 -7.31
C LYS A 38 -10.98 8.35 -7.91
N ASP A 39 -11.48 9.43 -7.31
CA ASP A 39 -12.55 10.28 -7.87
C ASP A 39 -13.85 9.53 -8.21
N GLY A 40 -14.18 8.54 -7.38
CA GLY A 40 -15.34 7.65 -7.53
C GLY A 40 -15.02 6.28 -8.14
N GLY A 41 -13.87 6.13 -8.80
CA GLY A 41 -13.37 4.84 -9.29
C GLY A 41 -12.47 4.13 -8.28
N GLU A 42 -12.31 2.81 -8.44
CA GLU A 42 -11.38 1.98 -7.66
C GLU A 42 -10.13 1.61 -8.47
N THR A 43 -8.96 2.01 -7.99
CA THR A 43 -7.66 1.64 -8.56
C THR A 43 -7.09 0.45 -7.77
N PRO A 44 -6.95 -0.76 -8.35
CA PRO A 44 -6.44 -1.92 -7.62
C PRO A 44 -4.99 -1.75 -7.16
N VAL A 45 -4.72 -2.12 -5.90
CA VAL A 45 -3.34 -2.12 -5.38
C VAL A 45 -2.70 -3.48 -5.60
N LYS A 46 -1.55 -3.50 -6.25
CA LYS A 46 -0.74 -4.69 -6.53
C LYS A 46 0.68 -4.46 -6.01
N SER A 47 1.13 -5.31 -5.10
CA SER A 47 2.48 -5.23 -4.53
C SER A 47 3.54 -5.31 -5.64
N TYR A 48 4.50 -4.39 -5.60
CA TYR A 48 5.63 -4.33 -6.54
C TYR A 48 5.24 -4.18 -8.02
N ALA A 49 4.03 -3.70 -8.35
CA ALA A 49 3.71 -3.31 -9.72
C ALA A 49 4.58 -2.11 -10.13
N ILE A 50 4.57 -1.07 -9.30
CA ILE A 50 5.38 0.15 -9.43
C ILE A 50 6.47 0.12 -8.35
N ARG A 51 7.65 0.69 -8.62
CA ARG A 51 8.75 0.81 -7.65
C ARG A 51 8.78 2.21 -7.07
N GLY A 52 9.12 2.31 -5.79
CA GLY A 52 9.31 3.61 -5.15
C GLY A 52 9.53 3.49 -3.64
N HIS A 53 9.91 4.61 -3.04
CA HIS A 53 10.32 4.70 -1.65
C HIS A 53 10.00 6.11 -1.11
N LEU A 54 9.49 6.19 0.11
CA LEU A 54 9.50 7.43 0.90
C LEU A 54 10.89 7.56 1.51
N ASP A 55 11.67 8.55 1.09
CA ASP A 55 13.04 8.71 1.58
C ASP A 55 13.08 9.46 2.90
N ARG A 56 12.28 10.53 3.05
CA ARG A 56 12.27 11.37 4.25
C ARG A 56 10.88 11.91 4.58
N MET A 57 10.63 12.03 5.88
CA MET A 57 9.63 12.91 6.47
C MET A 57 10.37 13.95 7.31
N ILE A 58 10.07 15.24 7.10
CA ILE A 58 10.76 16.35 7.75
C ILE A 58 9.70 17.27 8.35
N LEU A 59 9.73 17.48 9.66
CA LEU A 59 9.03 18.59 10.29
C LEU A 59 9.84 19.85 9.97
N ASN A 60 9.31 20.72 9.10
CA ASN A 60 9.98 21.97 8.74
C ASN A 60 9.85 23.00 9.88
N ASP A 61 8.73 22.94 10.61
CA ASP A 61 8.33 23.80 11.71
C ASP A 61 7.22 23.11 12.54
N GLU A 62 6.68 23.77 13.58
CA GLU A 62 5.58 23.25 14.42
C GLU A 62 4.19 23.26 13.75
N THR A 63 4.13 23.52 12.44
CA THR A 63 2.88 23.70 11.67
C THR A 63 2.86 22.95 10.34
N HIS A 64 3.99 22.48 9.82
CA HIS A 64 4.11 21.80 8.52
C HIS A 64 5.04 20.58 8.54
N VAL A 65 4.62 19.56 7.80
CA VAL A 65 5.46 18.39 7.48
C VAL A 65 5.70 18.31 5.97
N ALA A 66 6.96 18.11 5.61
CA ALA A 66 7.39 17.81 4.25
C ALA A 66 7.64 16.31 4.08
N PHE A 67 7.27 15.79 2.92
CA PHE A 67 7.54 14.42 2.52
C PHE A 67 8.34 14.43 1.21
N GLU A 68 9.32 13.53 1.14
CA GLU A 68 10.20 13.36 -0.02
C GLU A 68 10.39 11.89 -0.34
N GLY A 69 10.49 11.57 -1.61
CA GLY A 69 10.78 10.22 -2.06
C GLY A 69 10.88 10.14 -3.58
N TRP A 70 10.66 8.94 -4.08
CA TRP A 70 10.57 8.68 -5.52
C TRP A 70 9.59 7.55 -5.83
N ALA A 71 9.11 7.54 -7.06
CA ALA A 71 8.49 6.37 -7.67
C ALA A 71 8.69 6.36 -9.19
N PHE A 72 8.75 5.17 -9.76
CA PHE A 72 8.93 4.94 -11.20
C PHE A 72 8.26 3.62 -11.61
N ASP A 73 7.54 3.62 -12.73
CA ASP A 73 7.03 2.39 -13.32
C ASP A 73 8.13 1.73 -14.16
N SER A 74 8.97 0.95 -13.48
CA SER A 74 10.07 0.23 -14.11
C SER A 74 9.63 -0.95 -15.00
N ARG A 75 8.34 -1.14 -15.26
CA ARG A 75 7.83 -2.16 -16.21
C ARG A 75 7.51 -1.54 -17.56
N ASN A 76 6.94 -0.33 -17.53
CA ASN A 76 6.59 0.45 -18.71
C ASN A 76 7.66 1.51 -19.06
N SER A 77 8.68 1.68 -18.20
CA SER A 77 9.76 2.66 -18.30
C SER A 77 9.26 4.11 -18.32
N GLU A 78 8.35 4.43 -17.41
CA GLU A 78 7.71 5.75 -17.36
C GLU A 78 7.56 6.32 -15.95
N LEU A 79 7.42 7.65 -15.91
CA LEU A 79 7.04 8.37 -14.70
C LEU A 79 5.63 7.96 -14.28
N VAL A 80 5.42 7.84 -12.97
CA VAL A 80 4.10 7.50 -12.41
C VAL A 80 3.09 8.62 -12.66
N ASP A 81 1.85 8.26 -12.97
CA ASP A 81 0.73 9.20 -13.17
C ASP A 81 0.54 10.11 -11.95
N GLU A 82 0.65 9.52 -10.75
CA GLU A 82 0.27 10.16 -9.49
C GLU A 82 0.96 9.52 -8.27
N ILE A 83 1.37 10.37 -7.33
CA ILE A 83 1.70 10.05 -5.95
C ILE A 83 0.49 10.41 -5.09
N LEU A 84 -0.05 9.43 -4.38
CA LEU A 84 -1.16 9.57 -3.43
C LEU A 84 -0.65 9.38 -2.01
N CYS A 85 -0.87 10.36 -1.12
CA CYS A 85 -0.67 10.18 0.32
C CYS A 85 -2.02 10.14 1.05
N ARG A 86 -2.17 9.15 1.93
CA ARG A 86 -3.32 8.98 2.83
C ARG A 86 -2.88 9.03 4.28
N TYR A 87 -3.69 9.64 5.14
CA TYR A 87 -3.60 9.56 6.59
C TYR A 87 -4.93 9.08 7.17
N ALA A 88 -4.90 8.04 8.01
CA ALA A 88 -6.09 7.44 8.62
C ALA A 88 -7.20 7.10 7.60
N GLY A 89 -6.80 6.65 6.40
CA GLY A 89 -7.71 6.33 5.29
C GLY A 89 -8.17 7.53 4.45
N LYS A 90 -8.03 8.78 4.91
CA LYS A 90 -8.35 9.98 4.12
C LYS A 90 -7.19 10.34 3.20
N VAL A 91 -7.50 10.83 1.99
CA VAL A 91 -6.48 11.40 1.09
C VAL A 91 -6.07 12.76 1.64
N ILE A 92 -4.76 13.00 1.79
CA ILE A 92 -4.19 14.28 2.24
C ILE A 92 -3.30 14.95 1.20
N TYR A 93 -2.84 14.23 0.18
CA TYR A 93 -2.10 14.79 -0.95
C TYR A 93 -2.26 13.93 -2.21
N ARG A 94 -2.24 14.62 -3.35
CA ARG A 94 -2.13 14.08 -4.71
C ARG A 94 -1.20 14.98 -5.52
N GLY A 95 -0.33 14.41 -6.33
CA GLY A 95 0.53 15.15 -7.24
C GLY A 95 1.39 14.23 -8.09
N LYS A 96 2.34 14.79 -8.85
CA LYS A 96 3.22 14.04 -9.75
C LYS A 96 4.61 13.87 -9.17
N THR A 97 5.42 13.04 -9.83
CA THR A 97 6.87 13.12 -9.71
C THR A 97 7.36 14.28 -10.57
N ASP A 98 8.11 15.19 -9.95
CA ASP A 98 8.52 16.50 -10.50
C ASP A 98 9.89 16.97 -9.97
N LYS A 99 10.68 16.06 -9.37
CA LYS A 99 12.02 16.32 -8.85
C LYS A 99 13.05 15.41 -9.49
N THR A 100 14.19 16.00 -9.80
CA THR A 100 15.32 15.32 -10.43
C THR A 100 15.95 14.29 -9.50
N ARG A 101 16.25 13.10 -10.03
CA ARG A 101 16.84 11.94 -9.34
C ARG A 101 17.89 11.26 -10.22
N PRO A 102 19.12 11.83 -10.31
CA PRO A 102 20.18 11.26 -11.12
C PRO A 102 20.63 9.86 -10.67
N ASP A 103 20.39 9.52 -9.40
CA ASP A 103 20.64 8.19 -8.84
C ASP A 103 19.73 7.10 -9.43
N LEU A 104 18.51 7.45 -9.86
CA LEU A 104 17.57 6.53 -10.49
C LEU A 104 17.93 6.23 -11.95
N VAL A 105 18.57 7.17 -12.66
CA VAL A 105 19.01 6.99 -14.05
C VAL A 105 19.92 5.78 -14.20
N ASN A 106 20.87 5.61 -13.27
CA ASN A 106 21.78 4.46 -13.25
C ASN A 106 21.09 3.09 -13.02
N VAL A 107 19.83 3.08 -12.57
CA VAL A 107 19.06 1.88 -12.22
C VAL A 107 17.93 1.60 -13.22
N PHE A 108 17.39 2.65 -13.84
CA PHE A 108 16.15 2.60 -14.61
C PHE A 108 16.20 3.29 -16.00
N GLY A 109 17.29 3.99 -16.34
CA GLY A 109 17.41 4.78 -17.57
C GLY A 109 16.98 6.24 -17.42
N ASP A 110 17.22 7.03 -18.47
CA ASP A 110 17.03 8.50 -18.46
C ASP A 110 15.59 8.93 -18.17
N ASP A 111 14.59 8.12 -18.54
CA ASP A 111 13.17 8.39 -18.25
C ASP A 111 12.86 8.48 -16.75
N ALA A 112 13.68 7.84 -15.90
CA ALA A 112 13.56 7.91 -14.44
C ALA A 112 14.16 9.19 -13.83
N LEU A 113 14.79 10.06 -14.63
CA LEU A 113 15.44 11.29 -14.15
C LEU A 113 14.48 12.19 -13.35
N MET A 114 13.18 12.19 -13.65
CA MET A 114 12.19 13.02 -12.97
C MET A 114 11.32 12.26 -11.96
N GLY A 115 11.69 11.03 -11.59
CA GLY A 115 10.93 10.14 -10.70
C GLY A 115 10.86 10.56 -9.22
N GLY A 116 11.47 11.69 -8.83
CA GLY A 116 11.41 12.20 -7.46
C GLY A 116 10.14 13.02 -7.18
N PHE A 117 9.71 13.06 -5.92
CA PHE A 117 8.64 13.96 -5.46
C PHE A 117 9.01 14.66 -4.16
N ARG A 118 8.51 15.89 -3.97
CA ARG A 118 8.49 16.59 -2.67
C ARG A 118 7.20 17.39 -2.55
N PHE A 119 6.53 17.27 -1.41
CA PHE A 119 5.40 18.13 -1.06
C PHE A 119 5.37 18.46 0.43
N VAL A 120 4.57 19.46 0.80
CA VAL A 120 4.39 19.95 2.16
C VAL A 120 2.89 20.01 2.46
N VAL A 121 2.49 19.59 3.67
CA VAL A 121 1.12 19.71 4.16
C VAL A 121 1.10 20.27 5.59
N PRO A 122 0.04 21.01 5.98
CA PRO A 122 -0.08 21.53 7.33
C PRO A 122 -0.40 20.40 8.33
N LEU A 123 0.14 20.52 9.55
CA LEU A 123 -0.06 19.56 10.64
C LEU A 123 -1.53 19.46 11.10
N THR A 124 -2.37 20.42 10.73
CA THR A 124 -3.82 20.40 10.97
C THR A 124 -4.56 19.29 10.21
N LEU A 125 -3.93 18.63 9.23
CA LEU A 125 -4.47 17.41 8.60
C LEU A 125 -4.33 16.15 9.47
N PHE A 126 -3.49 16.20 10.51
CA PHE A 126 -3.20 15.09 11.41
C PHE A 126 -3.95 15.27 12.74
N LYS A 127 -4.31 14.16 13.40
CA LYS A 127 -5.08 14.21 14.63
C LYS A 127 -4.25 14.88 15.73
N ASP A 128 -4.83 15.83 16.45
CA ASP A 128 -4.20 16.54 17.58
C ASP A 128 -2.86 17.24 17.21
N LYS A 129 -2.60 17.45 15.91
CA LYS A 129 -1.32 17.88 15.31
C LYS A 129 -0.16 16.88 15.49
N GLU A 130 -0.39 15.69 16.04
CA GLU A 130 0.61 14.65 16.16
C GLU A 130 0.57 13.68 14.96
N ILE A 131 1.77 13.36 14.44
CA ILE A 131 1.88 12.46 13.30
C ILE A 131 2.04 11.02 13.79
N ASP A 132 0.95 10.25 13.68
CA ASP A 132 1.01 8.80 13.74
C ASP A 132 1.41 8.22 12.38
N ASN A 133 2.69 7.88 12.23
CA ASN A 133 3.25 7.36 10.98
C ASN A 133 2.62 6.03 10.55
N SER A 134 2.13 5.20 11.48
CA SER A 134 1.47 3.92 11.15
C SER A 134 0.19 4.14 10.32
N LYS A 135 -0.43 5.31 10.48
CA LYS A 135 -1.63 5.74 9.76
C LYS A 135 -1.31 6.43 8.43
N ILE A 136 -0.05 6.77 8.14
CA ILE A 136 0.39 7.35 6.86
C ILE A 136 0.67 6.25 5.84
N ARG A 137 0.11 6.40 4.63
CA ARG A 137 0.36 5.49 3.52
C ARG A 137 0.55 6.22 2.19
N PHE A 138 1.65 5.92 1.51
CA PHE A 138 1.99 6.44 0.18
C PHE A 138 1.76 5.39 -0.89
N PHE A 139 1.09 5.77 -1.97
CA PHE A 139 0.91 4.94 -3.15
C PHE A 139 1.41 5.69 -4.37
N ALA A 140 2.11 4.99 -5.27
CA ALA A 140 2.25 5.45 -6.65
C ALA A 140 1.18 4.78 -7.51
N VAL A 141 0.71 5.50 -8.53
CA VAL A 141 -0.29 5.06 -9.50
C VAL A 141 0.31 5.18 -10.90
N SER A 142 0.10 4.16 -11.73
CA SER A 142 0.51 4.09 -13.13
C SER A 142 -0.46 3.18 -13.88
N ASN A 143 -0.98 3.61 -15.03
CA ASN A 143 -1.87 2.83 -15.90
C ASN A 143 -3.07 2.18 -15.16
N GLY A 144 -3.66 2.90 -14.19
CA GLY A 144 -4.78 2.39 -13.41
C GLY A 144 -4.43 1.27 -12.42
N LEU A 145 -3.14 1.01 -12.17
CA LEU A 145 -2.63 0.16 -11.08
C LEU A 145 -1.99 1.04 -10.01
N ALA A 146 -2.02 0.58 -8.76
CA ALA A 146 -1.32 1.22 -7.65
C ALA A 146 -0.34 0.27 -6.95
N SER A 147 0.72 0.81 -6.37
CA SER A 147 1.58 0.10 -5.40
C SER A 147 1.84 1.00 -4.20
N GLU A 148 1.77 0.44 -2.98
CA GLU A 148 2.27 1.13 -1.80
C GLU A 148 3.79 1.26 -1.89
N LEU A 149 4.32 2.44 -1.56
CA LEU A 149 5.76 2.69 -1.54
C LEU A 149 6.43 1.95 -0.37
N LYS A 150 7.74 1.73 -0.50
CA LYS A 150 8.57 1.33 0.65
C LYS A 150 8.83 2.52 1.58
N TYR A 151 9.20 2.22 2.82
CA TYR A 151 9.42 3.20 3.88
C TYR A 151 10.81 3.03 4.48
N PRO A 152 11.40 4.08 5.08
CA PRO A 152 12.66 3.96 5.78
C PRO A 152 12.47 3.18 7.09
N ILE A 153 13.56 2.58 7.59
CA ILE A 153 13.54 1.79 8.83
C ILE A 153 13.10 2.70 10.00
N GLY A 154 12.18 2.21 10.83
CA GLY A 154 11.62 2.95 11.95
C GLY A 154 10.51 3.95 11.60
N PHE A 155 10.07 4.01 10.34
CA PHE A 155 8.93 4.85 9.96
C PHE A 155 7.57 4.24 10.32
N LYS A 156 7.44 2.91 10.36
CA LYS A 156 6.23 2.18 10.78
C LYS A 156 6.55 1.26 11.95
#